data_AF-A0A2W1JZV3-F1
#
_entry.id   AF-A0A2W1JZV3-F1
#
_cell.length_a   1.000
_cell.length_b   1.000
_cell.length_c   1.000
_cell.angle_alpha   90.00
_cell.angle_beta   90.00
_cell.angle_gamma   90.00
#
_symmetry.space_group_name_H-M   'P 1'
#
loop_
_entity.id
_entity.type
_entity.pdbx_description
1 polymer ?
#
loop_
_entity_poly.entity_id
_entity_poly.type
_entity_poly.pdbx_seq_one_letter_code
_entity_poly.pdbx_strand_id
1 'polypeptide(L)'
;MISTIILTAVVLFLTILLALPLGRYMHRVYAGDRFWATRLMGPVERGIYRVTGVSASEEMGWKRYAIALLIFNLIGGVFLYALLLAQGALPLNPLHFGGVQGASAFNTAVSFITNTNWQDYAGGSTMSYLSQMLGLTVQNFLSAATGITIVLPIIRAIARHKTKDLGNFWVDMTRTVLYVLLPLSALFALILMEQGVVQTLTGVVRADLIAPFVSGGKTILHQMIHVGPVASQEAIMMLGNNGGGFFDMNDAHPFENPTGFTNFLEMVAMILIPSALVFMFGHMVKAKRTAWAIMIATLVLFVPLTVVSEHFELLGNPLLTHLGATQANMASLAGGGNLEGIEDRIGAG
;
A
#
# COMPACT_ATOMS: atom_id res chain seq x y z
N MET A 1 21.02 -16.08 7.14
CA MET A 1 21.70 -15.68 5.90
C MET A 1 21.36 -16.55 4.69
N ILE A 2 21.61 -17.87 4.66
CA ILE A 2 21.22 -18.66 3.47
C ILE A 2 19.70 -18.63 3.26
N SER A 3 18.90 -18.87 4.31
CA SER A 3 17.44 -18.84 4.23
C SER A 3 16.88 -17.48 3.81
N THR A 4 17.50 -16.39 4.28
CA THR A 4 17.08 -15.00 4.01
C THR A 4 17.38 -14.61 2.55
N ILE A 5 18.56 -14.98 2.05
CA ILE A 5 18.92 -14.86 0.63
C ILE A 5 17.95 -15.66 -0.25
N ILE A 6 17.57 -16.87 0.16
CA ILE A 6 16.60 -17.69 -0.58
C ILE A 6 15.23 -16.99 -0.60
N LEU A 7 14.76 -16.49 0.54
CA LEU A 7 13.50 -15.75 0.63
C LEU A 7 13.49 -14.54 -0.30
N THR A 8 14.50 -13.68 -0.21
CA THR A 8 14.66 -12.50 -1.07
C THR A 8 14.70 -12.89 -2.55
N ALA A 9 15.43 -13.95 -2.91
CA ALA A 9 15.46 -14.45 -4.28
C ALA A 9 14.08 -14.95 -4.76
N VAL A 10 13.33 -15.64 -3.91
CA VAL A 10 11.98 -16.14 -4.23
C VAL A 10 10.97 -15.00 -4.37
N VAL A 11 11.00 -14.00 -3.47
CA VAL A 11 10.18 -12.79 -3.57
C VAL A 11 10.46 -12.08 -4.90
N LEU A 12 11.73 -11.80 -5.21
CA LEU A 12 12.10 -11.12 -6.45
C LEU A 12 11.73 -11.93 -7.69
N PHE A 13 11.97 -13.24 -7.68
CA PHE A 13 11.61 -14.12 -8.79
C PHE A 13 10.10 -14.12 -9.05
N LEU A 14 9.29 -14.34 -8.01
CA LEU A 14 7.83 -14.36 -8.11
C LEU A 14 7.31 -13.01 -8.56
N THR A 15 7.82 -11.91 -7.99
CA THR A 15 7.41 -10.56 -8.38
C THR A 15 7.74 -10.27 -9.84
N ILE A 16 8.93 -10.59 -10.33
CA ILE A 16 9.29 -10.38 -11.74
C ILE A 16 8.41 -11.24 -12.65
N LEU A 17 8.13 -12.49 -12.27
CA LEU A 17 7.26 -13.40 -13.00
C LEU A 17 5.84 -12.83 -13.16
N LEU A 18 5.29 -12.21 -12.10
CA LEU A 18 3.97 -11.57 -12.10
C LEU A 18 3.97 -10.18 -12.77
N ALA A 19 5.06 -9.43 -12.65
CA ALA A 19 5.21 -8.09 -13.21
C ALA A 19 5.25 -8.11 -14.75
N LEU A 20 5.80 -9.17 -15.37
CA LEU A 20 5.84 -9.33 -16.82
C LEU A 20 4.45 -9.32 -17.48
N PRO A 21 3.49 -10.20 -17.10
CA PRO A 21 2.13 -10.15 -17.64
C PRO A 21 1.37 -8.91 -17.17
N LEU A 22 1.58 -8.43 -15.94
CA LEU A 22 0.92 -7.21 -15.45
C LEU A 22 1.35 -5.98 -16.26
N GLY A 23 2.64 -5.81 -16.57
CA GLY A 23 3.13 -4.70 -17.40
C GLY A 23 2.56 -4.74 -18.81
N ARG A 24 2.35 -5.93 -19.39
CA ARG A 24 1.64 -6.10 -20.68
C ARG A 24 0.17 -5.71 -20.57
N TYR A 25 -0.50 -6.15 -19.51
CA TYR A 25 -1.90 -5.82 -19.24
C TYR A 25 -2.08 -4.30 -19.09
N MET A 26 -1.25 -3.65 -18.27
CA MET A 26 -1.27 -2.19 -18.07
C MET A 26 -1.04 -1.45 -19.37
N HIS A 27 -0.08 -1.90 -20.21
CA HIS A 27 0.11 -1.33 -21.55
C HIS A 27 -1.20 -1.35 -22.37
N ARG A 28 -1.94 -2.46 -22.39
CA ARG A 28 -3.21 -2.57 -23.12
C ARG A 28 -4.29 -1.63 -22.55
N VAL A 29 -4.35 -1.50 -21.23
CA VAL A 29 -5.27 -0.57 -20.54
C VAL A 29 -5.00 0.88 -20.98
N TYR A 30 -3.74 1.32 -20.92
CA TYR A 30 -3.40 2.72 -21.25
C TYR A 30 -3.33 2.99 -22.76
N ALA A 31 -3.14 1.97 -23.59
CA ALA A 31 -3.30 2.06 -25.04
C ALA A 31 -4.78 2.20 -25.46
N GLY A 32 -5.72 1.84 -24.58
CA GLY A 32 -7.15 1.86 -24.89
C GLY A 32 -7.60 0.67 -25.74
N ASP A 33 -6.87 -0.45 -25.69
CA ASP A 33 -7.23 -1.66 -26.41
C ASP A 33 -8.59 -2.20 -25.94
N ARG A 34 -9.34 -2.80 -26.86
CA ARG A 34 -10.54 -3.58 -26.52
C ARG A 34 -10.14 -4.99 -26.14
N PHE A 35 -10.43 -5.40 -24.91
CA PHE A 35 -10.20 -6.75 -24.41
C PHE A 35 -11.18 -7.08 -23.27
N TRP A 36 -11.04 -8.25 -22.64
CA TRP A 36 -12.00 -8.76 -21.66
C TRP A 36 -12.27 -7.78 -20.50
N ALA A 37 -11.23 -7.10 -19.97
CA ALA A 37 -11.39 -6.19 -18.84
C ALA A 37 -12.15 -4.92 -19.26
N THR A 38 -11.81 -4.32 -20.40
CA THR A 38 -12.52 -3.14 -20.92
C THR A 38 -13.94 -3.46 -21.38
N ARG A 39 -14.26 -4.73 -21.65
CA ARG A 39 -15.65 -5.18 -21.84
C ARG A 39 -16.42 -5.23 -20.52
N LEU A 40 -15.80 -5.71 -19.45
CA LEU A 40 -16.42 -5.84 -18.12
C LEU A 40 -16.60 -4.47 -17.44
N MET A 41 -15.53 -3.67 -17.37
CA MET A 41 -15.53 -2.38 -16.64
C MET A 41 -15.80 -1.17 -17.52
N GLY A 42 -15.84 -1.34 -18.85
CA GLY A 42 -16.11 -0.25 -19.78
C GLY A 42 -17.43 0.51 -19.56
N PRO A 43 -18.55 -0.14 -19.17
CA PRO A 43 -19.77 0.59 -18.80
C PRO A 43 -19.57 1.51 -17.59
N VAL A 44 -18.82 1.06 -16.58
CA VAL A 44 -18.49 1.85 -15.39
C VAL A 44 -17.58 3.01 -15.78
N GLU A 45 -16.53 2.76 -16.56
CA GLU A 45 -15.63 3.79 -17.10
C GLU A 45 -16.41 4.89 -17.84
N ARG A 46 -17.31 4.51 -18.77
CA ARG A 46 -18.14 5.48 -19.52
C ARG A 46 -19.15 6.21 -18.63
N GLY A 47 -19.66 5.54 -17.60
CA GLY A 47 -20.53 6.16 -16.59
C GLY A 47 -19.81 7.25 -15.83
N ILE A 48 -18.60 6.97 -15.35
CA ILE A 48 -17.73 7.95 -14.68
C ILE A 48 -17.50 9.14 -15.61
N TYR A 49 -17.05 8.91 -16.84
CA TYR A 49 -16.80 9.98 -17.81
C TYR A 49 -18.03 10.84 -18.10
N ARG A 50 -19.22 10.22 -18.17
CA ARG A 50 -20.47 10.95 -18.41
C ARG A 50 -20.84 11.85 -17.23
N VAL A 51 -20.68 11.36 -16.00
CA VAL A 51 -21.01 12.12 -14.77
C VAL A 51 -20.01 13.25 -14.54
N THR A 52 -18.73 13.03 -14.84
CA THR A 52 -17.66 14.02 -14.64
C THR A 52 -17.47 14.95 -15.85
N GLY A 53 -18.17 14.71 -16.95
CA GLY A 53 -18.03 15.47 -18.20
C GLY A 53 -16.69 15.25 -18.91
N VAL A 54 -15.95 14.18 -18.57
CA VAL A 54 -14.66 13.86 -19.16
C VAL A 54 -14.86 13.32 -20.57
N SER A 55 -14.25 13.98 -21.56
CA SER A 55 -14.17 13.45 -22.92
C SER A 55 -12.93 12.58 -23.08
N ALA A 56 -13.12 11.27 -23.27
CA ALA A 56 -12.01 10.33 -23.44
C ALA A 56 -11.20 10.54 -24.74
N SER A 57 -11.73 11.30 -25.71
CA SER A 57 -11.03 11.65 -26.95
C SER A 57 -10.23 12.94 -26.85
N GLU A 58 -10.43 13.73 -25.79
CA GLU A 58 -9.70 14.97 -25.59
C GLU A 58 -8.30 14.67 -25.05
N GLU A 59 -7.28 15.20 -25.71
CA GLU A 59 -5.90 15.12 -25.23
C GLU A 59 -5.48 16.43 -24.52
N MET A 60 -4.48 16.31 -23.65
CA MET A 60 -3.94 17.40 -22.85
C MET A 60 -2.44 17.56 -23.11
N GLY A 61 -2.01 18.81 -23.29
CA GLY A 61 -0.60 19.17 -23.17
C GLY A 61 -0.14 19.16 -21.70
N TRP A 62 1.18 19.19 -21.49
CA TRP A 62 1.79 19.01 -20.17
C TRP A 62 1.28 19.98 -19.09
N LYS A 63 1.06 21.26 -19.44
CA LYS A 63 0.57 22.27 -18.48
C LYS A 63 -0.80 21.91 -17.94
N ARG A 64 -1.74 21.56 -18.84
CA ARG A 64 -3.11 21.21 -18.45
C ARG A 64 -3.14 19.90 -17.67
N TYR A 65 -2.31 18.93 -18.06
CA TYR A 65 -2.15 17.67 -17.34
C TYR A 65 -1.65 17.91 -15.90
N ALA A 66 -0.58 18.69 -15.74
CA ALA A 66 -0.01 19.00 -14.43
C ALA A 66 -0.97 19.80 -13.54
N ILE A 67 -1.66 20.80 -14.09
CA ILE A 67 -2.66 21.58 -13.34
C ILE A 67 -3.83 20.68 -12.90
N ALA A 68 -4.34 19.82 -13.77
CA ALA A 68 -5.42 18.88 -13.43
C ALA A 68 -5.02 17.96 -12.27
N LEU A 69 -3.78 17.44 -12.32
CA LEU A 69 -3.21 16.62 -11.26
C LEU A 69 -3.11 17.36 -9.92
N LEU A 70 -2.57 18.58 -9.92
CA LEU A 70 -2.41 19.37 -8.70
C LEU A 70 -3.76 19.73 -8.08
N ILE A 71 -4.73 20.15 -8.90
CA ILE A 71 -6.09 20.45 -8.44
C ILE A 71 -6.76 19.21 -7.87
N PHE A 72 -6.62 18.05 -8.53
CA PHE A 72 -7.21 16.80 -8.07
C PHE A 72 -6.69 16.41 -6.67
N ASN A 73 -5.38 16.45 -6.47
CA ASN A 73 -4.78 16.12 -5.17
C ASN A 73 -5.12 17.17 -4.10
N LEU A 74 -5.17 18.46 -4.45
CA LEU A 74 -5.59 19.51 -3.51
C LEU A 74 -7.03 19.30 -3.03
N ILE A 75 -7.95 18.99 -3.95
CA ILE A 75 -9.35 18.68 -3.59
C ILE A 75 -9.41 17.45 -2.68
N GLY A 76 -8.65 16.40 -3.00
CA GLY A 76 -8.55 15.20 -2.17
C GLY A 76 -8.05 15.51 -0.75
N GLY A 77 -7.00 16.34 -0.63
CA GLY A 77 -6.42 16.74 0.65
C GLY A 77 -7.35 17.60 1.48
N VAL A 78 -8.02 18.58 0.87
CA VAL A 78 -9.03 19.41 1.54
C VAL A 78 -10.21 18.56 2.01
N PHE A 79 -10.67 17.63 1.18
CA PHE A 79 -11.74 16.70 1.54
C PHE A 79 -11.33 15.83 2.73
N LEU A 80 -10.14 15.22 2.69
CA LEU A 80 -9.66 14.38 3.80
C LEU A 80 -9.49 15.21 5.07
N TYR A 81 -8.89 16.39 4.99
CA TYR A 81 -8.74 17.28 6.15
C TYR A 81 -10.09 17.62 6.79
N ALA A 82 -11.09 18.00 5.99
CA ALA A 82 -12.44 18.29 6.47
C ALA A 82 -13.11 17.06 7.08
N LEU A 83 -12.95 15.88 6.46
CA LEU A 83 -13.47 14.61 6.97
C LEU A 83 -12.91 14.28 8.35
N LEU A 84 -11.60 14.42 8.55
CA LEU A 84 -10.92 14.14 9.82
C LEU A 84 -11.34 15.10 10.94
N LEU A 85 -11.50 16.38 10.64
CA LEU A 85 -12.03 17.37 11.58
C LEU A 85 -13.48 17.06 11.99
N ALA A 86 -14.31 16.63 11.03
CA ALA A 86 -15.73 16.37 11.23
C ALA A 86 -16.03 14.96 11.76
N GLN A 87 -15.05 14.06 11.81
CA GLN A 87 -15.15 12.65 12.17
C GLN A 87 -16.12 12.36 13.32
N GLY A 88 -16.05 13.15 14.41
CA GLY A 88 -16.88 12.90 15.60
C GLY A 88 -18.38 13.00 15.37
N ALA A 89 -18.83 13.70 14.33
CA ALA A 89 -20.23 13.84 13.96
C ALA A 89 -20.68 12.86 12.86
N LEU A 90 -19.77 12.05 12.33
CA LEU A 90 -20.02 11.19 11.18
C LEU A 90 -20.38 9.75 11.60
N PRO A 91 -21.11 8.99 10.74
CA PRO A 91 -21.46 7.60 11.02
C PRO A 91 -20.23 6.68 10.99
N LEU A 92 -20.43 5.39 11.31
CA LEU A 92 -19.36 4.37 11.38
C LEU A 92 -18.22 4.79 12.34
N ASN A 93 -18.62 5.28 13.50
CA ASN A 93 -17.75 5.63 14.61
C ASN A 93 -18.19 4.89 15.89
N PRO A 94 -18.07 3.54 15.93
CA PRO A 94 -18.57 2.74 17.05
C PRO A 94 -17.84 3.02 18.38
N LEU A 95 -16.63 3.58 18.29
CA LEU A 95 -15.82 3.98 19.43
C LEU A 95 -16.06 5.44 19.87
N HIS A 96 -16.95 6.16 19.17
CA HIS A 96 -17.32 7.55 19.46
C HIS A 96 -16.11 8.49 19.57
N PHE A 97 -15.10 8.30 18.73
CA PHE A 97 -13.94 9.19 18.68
C PHE A 97 -14.35 10.60 18.27
N GLY A 98 -13.71 11.60 18.86
CA GLY A 98 -13.91 13.00 18.48
C GLY A 98 -13.34 13.33 17.10
N GLY A 99 -13.48 14.59 16.69
CA GLY A 99 -12.73 15.12 15.56
C GLY A 99 -11.23 15.08 15.83
N VAL A 100 -10.43 14.75 14.81
CA VAL A 100 -8.96 14.73 14.93
C VAL A 100 -8.46 16.16 15.16
N GLN A 101 -7.44 16.33 15.99
CA GLN A 101 -6.85 17.65 16.26
C GLN A 101 -6.34 18.28 14.96
N GLY A 102 -6.61 19.57 14.74
CA GLY A 102 -6.36 20.23 13.45
C GLY A 102 -4.93 20.10 12.91
N ALA A 103 -3.90 20.13 13.76
CA ALA A 103 -2.52 19.94 13.31
C ALA A 103 -2.27 18.51 12.78
N SER A 104 -2.66 17.49 13.54
CA SER A 104 -2.53 16.08 13.13
C SER A 104 -3.44 15.75 11.94
N ALA A 105 -4.66 16.30 11.90
CA ALA A 105 -5.56 16.16 10.75
C ALA A 105 -4.95 16.75 9.47
N PHE A 106 -4.30 17.91 9.56
CA PHE A 106 -3.61 18.53 8.41
C PHE A 106 -2.40 17.71 7.99
N ASN A 107 -1.58 17.27 8.94
CA ASN A 107 -0.42 16.41 8.68
C ASN A 107 -0.86 15.12 7.98
N THR A 108 -1.86 14.42 8.53
CA THR A 108 -2.44 13.20 7.96
C THR A 108 -2.96 13.46 6.55
N ALA A 109 -3.71 14.53 6.34
CA ALA A 109 -4.27 14.84 5.03
C ALA A 109 -3.17 15.07 3.97
N VAL A 110 -2.14 15.87 4.29
CA VAL A 110 -0.99 16.09 3.42
C VAL A 110 -0.25 14.79 3.16
N SER A 111 0.00 14.02 4.22
CA SER A 111 0.79 12.80 4.13
C SER A 111 0.15 11.73 3.25
N PHE A 112 -1.18 11.60 3.29
CA PHE A 112 -1.91 10.63 2.47
C PHE A 112 -2.00 11.10 1.01
N ILE A 113 -2.18 12.40 0.71
CA ILE A 113 -2.16 12.87 -0.69
C ILE A 113 -0.75 12.82 -1.31
N THR A 114 0.31 12.85 -0.50
CA THR A 114 1.69 12.72 -0.96
C THR A 114 2.17 11.27 -1.03
N ASN A 115 1.28 10.28 -0.82
CA ASN A 115 1.63 8.85 -0.82
C ASN A 115 2.71 8.49 0.22
N THR A 116 2.84 9.30 1.27
CA THR A 116 3.85 9.14 2.33
C THR A 116 3.27 8.38 3.51
N ASN A 117 2.04 8.74 3.87
CA ASN A 117 1.26 8.12 4.94
C ASN A 117 1.98 8.05 6.30
N TRP A 118 2.81 9.04 6.62
CA TRP A 118 3.23 9.37 7.96
C TRP A 118 2.05 9.39 8.94
N GLN A 119 2.28 8.82 10.13
CA GLN A 119 1.32 8.73 11.21
C GLN A 119 1.93 9.38 12.46
N ASP A 120 1.38 10.51 12.89
CA ASP A 120 1.64 11.12 14.20
C ASP A 120 0.54 10.75 15.23
N TYR A 121 -0.25 9.72 14.89
CA TYR A 121 -1.42 9.26 15.61
C TYR A 121 -1.45 7.74 15.66
N ALA A 122 -2.08 7.20 16.70
CA ALA A 122 -2.40 5.78 16.76
C ALA A 122 -3.75 5.51 16.09
N GLY A 123 -3.74 4.83 14.94
CA GLY A 123 -4.94 4.65 14.11
C GLY A 123 -6.11 3.97 14.84
N GLY A 124 -5.82 2.92 15.62
CA GLY A 124 -6.81 2.16 16.38
C GLY A 124 -7.45 2.89 17.57
N SER A 125 -6.93 4.07 17.96
CA SER A 125 -7.46 4.89 19.07
C SER A 125 -7.84 6.31 18.66
N THR A 126 -7.53 6.72 17.42
CA THR A 126 -7.76 8.08 16.92
C THR A 126 -8.76 8.12 15.77
N MET A 127 -8.74 7.14 14.87
CA MET A 127 -9.49 7.18 13.61
C MET A 127 -10.78 6.37 13.68
N SER A 128 -11.89 6.97 13.25
CA SER A 128 -13.16 6.29 13.03
C SER A 128 -13.08 5.38 11.80
N TYR A 129 -14.00 4.42 11.69
CA TYR A 129 -14.02 3.54 10.53
C TYR A 129 -14.37 4.30 9.25
N LEU A 130 -15.25 5.30 9.32
CA LEU A 130 -15.54 6.12 8.14
C LEU A 130 -14.29 6.86 7.66
N SER A 131 -13.50 7.44 8.57
CA SER A 131 -12.25 8.11 8.20
C SER A 131 -11.25 7.15 7.55
N GLN A 132 -11.09 5.95 8.12
CA GLN A 132 -10.23 4.90 7.55
C GLN A 132 -10.71 4.47 6.15
N MET A 133 -12.01 4.23 5.97
CA MET A 133 -12.58 3.72 4.71
C MET A 133 -12.74 4.79 3.62
N LEU A 134 -13.37 5.92 3.93
CA LEU A 134 -13.74 6.97 2.97
C LEU A 134 -12.65 8.04 2.82
N GLY A 135 -11.78 8.18 3.82
CA GLY A 135 -10.67 9.12 3.81
C GLY A 135 -9.37 8.45 3.41
N LEU A 136 -8.78 7.71 4.35
CA LEU A 136 -7.42 7.17 4.26
C LEU A 136 -7.29 6.14 3.13
N THR A 137 -8.17 5.14 3.08
CA THR A 137 -8.18 4.13 2.01
C THR A 137 -8.42 4.77 0.63
N VAL A 138 -9.33 5.74 0.51
CA VAL A 138 -9.54 6.46 -0.75
C VAL A 138 -8.27 7.18 -1.19
N GLN A 139 -7.59 7.88 -0.27
CA GLN A 139 -6.32 8.52 -0.62
C GLN A 139 -5.25 7.49 -1.00
N ASN A 140 -5.15 6.33 -0.33
CA ASN A 140 -4.22 5.27 -0.73
C ASN A 140 -4.38 4.84 -2.20
N PHE A 141 -5.62 4.82 -2.71
CA PHE A 141 -5.88 4.59 -4.14
C PHE A 141 -5.46 5.77 -5.00
N LEU A 142 -5.87 6.99 -4.62
CA LEU A 142 -5.71 8.19 -5.44
C LEU A 142 -4.27 8.71 -5.49
N SER A 143 -3.51 8.59 -4.41
CA SER A 143 -2.10 8.96 -4.34
C SER A 143 -1.25 7.99 -5.17
N ALA A 144 -1.48 6.68 -5.02
CA ALA A 144 -0.80 5.65 -5.82
C ALA A 144 -1.14 5.80 -7.31
N ALA A 145 -2.42 6.03 -7.63
CA ALA A 145 -2.85 6.29 -8.99
C ALA A 145 -2.21 7.58 -9.55
N THR A 146 -2.10 8.64 -8.75
CA THR A 146 -1.42 9.87 -9.14
C THR A 146 0.03 9.57 -9.53
N GLY A 147 0.78 8.83 -8.72
CA GLY A 147 2.16 8.44 -9.04
C GLY A 147 2.29 7.70 -10.38
N ILE A 148 1.42 6.71 -10.62
CA ILE A 148 1.36 5.98 -11.90
C ILE A 148 1.01 6.92 -13.06
N THR A 149 0.05 7.82 -12.87
CA THR A 149 -0.40 8.75 -13.92
C THR A 149 0.65 9.79 -14.29
N ILE A 150 1.57 10.17 -13.40
CA ILE A 150 2.70 11.07 -13.71
C ILE A 150 3.69 10.39 -14.66
N VAL A 151 3.89 9.08 -14.51
CA VAL A 151 4.83 8.32 -15.33
C VAL A 151 4.32 8.20 -16.78
N LEU A 152 3.01 8.05 -16.99
CA LEU A 152 2.40 7.87 -18.31
C LEU A 152 2.72 8.97 -19.34
N PRO A 153 2.54 10.28 -19.08
CA PRO A 153 2.89 11.33 -20.02
C PRO A 153 4.39 11.36 -20.32
N ILE A 154 5.26 11.02 -19.36
CA ILE A 154 6.71 10.91 -19.59
C ILE A 154 7.00 9.77 -20.57
N ILE A 155 6.42 8.59 -20.35
CA ILE A 155 6.56 7.44 -21.25
C ILE A 155 6.03 7.80 -22.65
N ARG A 156 4.86 8.45 -22.74
CA ARG A 156 4.26 8.88 -24.01
C ARG A 156 5.12 9.92 -24.72
N ALA A 157 5.75 10.84 -24.00
CA ALA A 157 6.66 11.83 -24.59
C ALA A 157 7.91 11.17 -25.19
N ILE A 158 8.39 10.07 -24.60
CA ILE A 158 9.50 9.26 -25.15
C ILE A 158 9.03 8.43 -26.35
N ALA A 159 7.83 7.84 -26.28
CA ALA A 159 7.30 6.95 -27.31
C ALA A 159 6.79 7.68 -28.57
N ARG A 160 6.22 8.89 -28.42
CA ARG A 160 5.62 9.67 -29.51
C ARG A 160 6.64 10.66 -30.09
N HIS A 161 6.71 10.79 -31.41
CA HIS A 161 7.60 11.76 -32.07
C HIS A 161 6.88 13.11 -32.30
N LYS A 162 7.49 14.22 -31.87
CA LYS A 162 7.02 15.62 -32.10
C LYS A 162 5.57 15.90 -31.67
N THR A 163 5.07 15.24 -30.62
CA THR A 163 3.72 15.49 -30.09
C THR A 163 3.68 16.68 -29.14
N LYS A 164 2.55 17.40 -29.10
CA LYS A 164 2.22 18.36 -28.04
C LYS A 164 1.33 17.76 -26.95
N ASP A 165 0.76 16.58 -27.25
CA ASP A 165 -0.31 15.94 -26.50
C ASP A 165 0.20 14.66 -25.82
N LEU A 166 -0.12 14.52 -24.54
CA LEU A 166 0.43 13.50 -23.62
C LEU A 166 -0.65 12.56 -23.03
N GLY A 167 -1.83 12.51 -23.64
CA GLY A 167 -3.00 11.80 -23.15
C GLY A 167 -3.90 12.68 -22.29
N ASN A 168 -4.68 12.07 -21.40
CA ASN A 168 -5.67 12.77 -20.59
C ASN A 168 -5.58 12.29 -19.15
N PHE A 169 -5.30 13.21 -18.22
CA PHE A 169 -5.13 12.90 -16.80
C PHE A 169 -6.33 12.16 -16.21
N TRP A 170 -7.56 12.58 -16.54
CA TRP A 170 -8.78 11.99 -16.00
C TRP A 170 -9.01 10.56 -16.50
N VAL A 171 -8.67 10.30 -17.76
CA VAL A 171 -8.72 8.96 -18.35
C VAL A 171 -7.67 8.06 -17.69
N ASP A 172 -6.45 8.56 -17.54
CA ASP A 172 -5.36 7.81 -16.92
C ASP A 172 -5.67 7.49 -15.45
N MET A 173 -6.15 8.46 -14.69
CA MET A 173 -6.56 8.31 -13.29
C MET A 173 -7.67 7.27 -13.15
N THR A 174 -8.75 7.45 -13.92
CA THR A 174 -9.90 6.52 -13.90
C THR A 174 -9.46 5.11 -14.24
N ARG A 175 -8.62 4.94 -15.28
CA ARG A 175 -8.16 3.63 -15.69
C ARG A 175 -7.22 2.98 -14.70
N THR A 176 -6.35 3.76 -14.08
CA THR A 176 -5.41 3.27 -13.06
C THR A 176 -6.18 2.70 -11.88
N VAL A 177 -7.15 3.44 -11.35
CA VAL A 177 -7.98 2.97 -10.23
C VAL A 177 -8.84 1.77 -10.67
N LEU A 178 -9.60 1.88 -11.75
CA LEU A 178 -10.63 0.91 -12.12
C LEU A 178 -10.07 -0.41 -12.66
N TYR A 179 -8.99 -0.36 -13.45
CA TYR A 179 -8.45 -1.55 -14.12
C TYR A 179 -7.21 -2.12 -13.47
N VAL A 180 -6.48 -1.37 -12.64
CA VAL A 180 -5.23 -1.82 -12.03
C VAL A 180 -5.39 -1.98 -10.53
N LEU A 181 -5.57 -0.86 -9.80
CA LEU A 181 -5.53 -0.88 -8.34
C LEU A 181 -6.72 -1.62 -7.73
N LEU A 182 -7.95 -1.24 -8.08
CA LEU A 182 -9.16 -1.82 -7.49
C LEU A 182 -9.25 -3.35 -7.64
N PRO A 183 -9.07 -3.95 -8.84
CA PRO A 183 -9.15 -5.41 -8.96
C PRO A 183 -8.00 -6.13 -8.26
N LEU A 184 -6.77 -5.58 -8.27
CA LEU A 184 -5.64 -6.18 -7.56
C LEU A 184 -5.84 -6.11 -6.05
N SER A 185 -6.23 -4.96 -5.50
CA SER A 185 -6.51 -4.78 -4.08
C SER A 185 -7.70 -5.61 -3.61
N ALA A 186 -8.76 -5.75 -4.41
CA ALA A 186 -9.88 -6.61 -4.06
C ALA A 186 -9.46 -8.08 -3.97
N LEU A 187 -8.67 -8.58 -4.93
CA LEU A 187 -8.15 -9.94 -4.88
C LEU A 187 -7.21 -10.14 -3.69
N PHE A 188 -6.30 -9.19 -3.47
CA PHE A 188 -5.31 -9.30 -2.40
C PHE A 188 -5.95 -9.21 -1.01
N ALA A 189 -6.93 -8.31 -0.81
CA ALA A 189 -7.70 -8.22 0.43
C ALA A 189 -8.40 -9.55 0.77
N LEU A 190 -8.95 -10.26 -0.23
CA LEU A 190 -9.56 -11.58 0.00
C LEU A 190 -8.55 -12.63 0.46
N ILE A 191 -7.33 -12.61 -0.09
CA ILE A 191 -6.25 -13.51 0.32
C ILE A 191 -5.81 -13.18 1.75
N LEU A 192 -5.64 -11.89 2.06
CA LEU A 192 -5.30 -11.43 3.41
C LEU A 192 -6.37 -11.82 4.43
N MET A 193 -7.65 -11.64 4.10
CA MET A 193 -8.77 -12.06 4.95
C MET A 193 -8.74 -13.56 5.26
N GLU A 194 -8.44 -14.38 4.26
CA GLU A 194 -8.36 -15.84 4.43
C GLU A 194 -7.22 -16.25 5.37
N GLN A 195 -6.11 -15.49 5.37
CA GLN A 195 -4.98 -15.72 6.27
C GLN A 195 -5.14 -15.08 7.67
N GLY A 196 -6.23 -14.34 7.92
CA GLY A 196 -6.58 -13.82 9.24
C GLY A 196 -6.54 -12.30 9.40
N VAL A 197 -6.30 -11.53 8.33
CA VAL A 197 -6.41 -10.07 8.36
C VAL A 197 -7.87 -9.67 8.58
N VAL A 198 -8.12 -8.76 9.51
CA VAL A 198 -9.48 -8.47 9.96
C VAL A 198 -10.24 -7.62 8.94
N GLN A 199 -11.52 -7.94 8.70
CA GLN A 199 -12.40 -7.10 7.89
C GLN A 199 -13.82 -7.10 8.48
N THR A 200 -14.10 -6.11 9.34
CA THR A 200 -15.40 -6.01 10.04
C THR A 200 -15.76 -4.56 10.40
N LEU A 201 -17.04 -4.32 10.72
CA LEU A 201 -17.54 -3.03 11.24
C LEU A 201 -18.08 -3.14 12.67
N THR A 202 -17.73 -4.20 13.41
CA THR A 202 -18.29 -4.49 14.74
C THR A 202 -17.78 -3.59 15.87
N GLY A 203 -16.72 -2.80 15.69
CA GLY A 203 -16.21 -1.89 16.73
C GLY A 203 -15.16 -2.55 17.60
N VAL A 204 -15.63 -3.25 18.63
CA VAL A 204 -14.78 -3.84 19.66
C VAL A 204 -15.25 -5.24 19.98
N VAL A 205 -14.30 -6.15 20.14
CA VAL A 205 -14.55 -7.50 20.63
C VAL A 205 -14.04 -7.59 22.07
N ARG A 206 -14.89 -8.02 23.00
CA ARG A 206 -14.47 -8.31 24.38
C ARG A 206 -13.99 -9.76 24.45
N ALA A 207 -12.76 -9.95 24.90
CA ALA A 207 -12.18 -11.28 25.15
C ALA A 207 -11.97 -11.50 26.65
N ASP A 208 -12.49 -12.60 27.17
CA ASP A 208 -12.26 -13.02 28.55
C ASP A 208 -10.85 -13.62 28.69
N LEU A 209 -10.10 -13.18 29.69
CA LEU A 209 -8.73 -13.64 29.90
C LEU A 209 -8.74 -15.03 30.53
N ILE A 210 -7.99 -15.95 29.92
CA ILE A 210 -7.77 -17.31 30.45
C ILE A 210 -6.99 -17.23 31.77
N ALA A 211 -6.09 -16.25 31.90
CA ALA A 211 -5.32 -15.98 33.11
C ALA A 211 -5.49 -14.50 33.53
N PRO A 212 -6.44 -14.18 34.43
CA PRO A 212 -6.58 -12.85 35.00
C PRO A 212 -5.32 -12.37 35.74
N PHE A 213 -5.07 -11.07 35.72
CA PHE A 213 -3.93 -10.45 36.42
C PHE A 213 -4.34 -9.17 37.14
N VAL A 214 -3.52 -8.70 38.07
CA VAL A 214 -3.76 -7.45 38.80
C VAL A 214 -2.85 -6.36 38.23
N SER A 215 -3.44 -5.24 37.82
CA SER A 215 -2.72 -4.04 37.39
C SER A 215 -3.34 -2.80 38.04
N GLY A 216 -2.52 -1.93 38.63
CA GLY A 216 -2.99 -0.75 39.34
C GLY A 216 -3.97 -1.06 40.49
N GLY A 217 -3.82 -2.21 41.16
CA GLY A 217 -4.71 -2.65 42.24
C GLY A 217 -6.09 -3.16 41.79
N LYS A 218 -6.32 -3.30 40.48
CA LYS A 218 -7.56 -3.84 39.91
C LYS A 218 -7.30 -5.18 39.24
N THR A 219 -8.17 -6.16 39.47
CA THR A 219 -8.16 -7.43 38.74
C THR A 219 -8.72 -7.20 37.34
N ILE A 220 -7.90 -7.49 36.33
CA ILE A 220 -8.25 -7.44 34.92
C ILE A 220 -8.72 -8.83 34.50
N LEU A 221 -9.98 -8.94 34.13
CA LEU A 221 -10.64 -10.18 33.71
C LEU A 221 -10.87 -10.25 32.20
N HIS A 222 -10.80 -9.11 31.50
CA HIS A 222 -11.18 -8.99 30.09
C HIS A 222 -10.24 -8.03 29.38
N GLN A 223 -10.03 -8.28 28.08
CA GLN A 223 -9.37 -7.37 27.15
C GLN A 223 -10.37 -6.88 26.10
N MET A 224 -10.29 -5.58 25.79
CA MET A 224 -11.04 -4.98 24.69
C MET A 224 -10.15 -4.98 23.45
N ILE A 225 -10.58 -5.68 22.40
CA ILE A 225 -9.85 -5.84 21.16
C ILE A 225 -10.49 -4.96 20.10
N HIS A 226 -9.76 -3.94 19.65
CA HIS A 226 -10.23 -3.08 18.58
C HIS A 226 -10.05 -3.81 17.24
N VAL A 227 -11.12 -3.83 16.45
CA VAL A 227 -11.15 -4.44 15.11
C VAL A 227 -11.55 -3.39 14.08
N GLY A 228 -11.67 -3.74 12.81
CA GLY A 228 -12.09 -2.78 11.78
C GLY A 228 -12.01 -3.34 10.35
N PRO A 229 -12.26 -2.49 9.34
CA PRO A 229 -12.14 -2.83 7.93
C PRO A 229 -10.68 -2.78 7.46
N VAL A 230 -9.83 -3.65 8.02
CA VAL A 230 -8.37 -3.60 7.88
C VAL A 230 -7.91 -4.13 6.52
N ALA A 231 -8.33 -5.34 6.14
CA ALA A 231 -7.83 -6.02 4.93
C ALA A 231 -8.01 -5.21 3.64
N SER A 232 -9.10 -4.45 3.51
CA SER A 232 -9.33 -3.57 2.36
C SER A 232 -8.34 -2.40 2.29
N GLN A 233 -7.94 -1.86 3.43
CA GLN A 233 -6.97 -0.77 3.52
C GLN A 233 -5.54 -1.31 3.32
N GLU A 234 -5.25 -2.43 3.96
CA GLU A 234 -3.98 -3.17 3.90
C GLU A 234 -3.60 -3.51 2.44
N ALA A 235 -4.54 -4.08 1.70
CA ALA A 235 -4.28 -4.51 0.33
C ALA A 235 -3.88 -3.36 -0.61
N ILE A 236 -4.52 -2.19 -0.52
CA ILE A 236 -4.12 -1.03 -1.30
C ILE A 236 -2.90 -0.32 -0.71
N MET A 237 -2.68 -0.43 0.60
CA MET A 237 -1.49 0.11 1.24
C MET A 237 -0.25 -0.53 0.63
N MET A 238 -0.19 -1.86 0.62
CA MET A 238 0.96 -2.59 0.11
C MET A 238 1.10 -2.49 -1.41
N LEU A 239 0.02 -2.66 -2.19
CA LEU A 239 0.10 -2.54 -3.65
C LEU A 239 0.44 -1.12 -4.11
N GLY A 240 -0.08 -0.11 -3.42
CA GLY A 240 0.14 1.31 -3.74
C GLY A 240 1.44 1.88 -3.18
N ASN A 241 2.21 1.08 -2.41
CA ASN A 241 3.34 1.56 -1.62
C ASN A 241 2.99 2.80 -0.78
N ASN A 242 1.82 2.73 -0.14
CA ASN A 242 1.44 3.65 0.92
C ASN A 242 1.98 3.08 2.25
N GLY A 243 2.26 3.91 3.23
CA GLY A 243 2.82 3.47 4.53
C GLY A 243 1.90 3.63 5.74
N GLY A 244 0.58 3.77 5.54
CA GLY A 244 -0.36 4.20 6.59
C GLY A 244 -1.24 3.08 7.12
N GLY A 245 -0.76 2.39 8.15
CA GLY A 245 -1.44 1.26 8.77
C GLY A 245 -2.76 1.64 9.43
N PHE A 246 -3.66 0.68 9.56
CA PHE A 246 -4.91 0.83 10.29
C PHE A 246 -4.65 1.02 11.79
N PHE A 247 -3.71 0.26 12.36
CA PHE A 247 -3.24 0.37 13.73
C PHE A 247 -1.90 1.10 13.81
N ASP A 248 -1.47 1.44 15.02
CA ASP A 248 -0.24 2.18 15.29
C ASP A 248 1.03 1.40 14.91
N MET A 249 0.99 0.07 15.07
CA MET A 249 2.11 -0.82 14.77
C MET A 249 2.16 -1.24 13.29
N ASN A 250 1.21 -0.80 12.46
CA ASN A 250 1.15 -1.11 11.02
C ASN A 250 1.29 -2.63 10.77
N ASP A 251 2.11 -3.09 9.82
CA ASP A 251 2.39 -4.51 9.53
C ASP A 251 2.97 -5.31 10.72
N ALA A 252 3.44 -4.66 11.79
CA ALA A 252 3.77 -5.36 13.02
C ALA A 252 2.52 -5.73 13.85
N HIS A 253 1.32 -5.29 13.46
CA HIS A 253 0.07 -5.68 14.09
C HIS A 253 -0.48 -7.01 13.53
N PRO A 254 -0.82 -8.01 14.38
CA PRO A 254 -1.31 -9.31 13.90
C PRO A 254 -2.61 -9.28 13.09
N PHE A 255 -3.40 -8.20 13.18
CA PHE A 255 -4.61 -8.02 12.36
C PHE A 255 -4.37 -7.34 11.01
N GLU A 256 -3.17 -6.83 10.77
CA GLU A 256 -2.71 -6.30 9.48
C GLU A 256 -1.89 -7.37 8.74
N ASN A 257 -0.97 -8.03 9.45
CA ASN A 257 -0.11 -9.08 8.89
C ASN A 257 0.02 -10.28 9.88
N PRO A 258 -0.88 -11.27 9.80
CA PRO A 258 -1.03 -12.34 10.79
C PRO A 258 0.05 -13.43 10.73
N THR A 259 0.67 -13.66 9.57
CA THR A 259 1.52 -14.83 9.33
C THR A 259 2.78 -14.48 8.53
N GLY A 260 3.81 -15.33 8.59
CA GLY A 260 4.96 -15.19 7.69
C GLY A 260 4.59 -15.30 6.21
N PHE A 261 3.46 -15.96 5.87
CA PHE A 261 2.98 -16.06 4.49
C PHE A 261 2.32 -14.76 4.01
N THR A 262 1.52 -14.08 4.84
CA THR A 262 0.99 -12.75 4.51
C THR A 262 2.11 -11.76 4.32
N ASN A 263 3.11 -11.76 5.21
CA ASN A 263 4.31 -10.94 5.07
C ASN A 263 5.05 -11.19 3.74
N PHE A 264 5.19 -12.46 3.34
CA PHE A 264 5.77 -12.81 2.03
C PHE A 264 4.98 -12.22 0.86
N LEU A 265 3.64 -12.31 0.89
CA LEU A 265 2.78 -11.78 -0.16
C LEU A 265 2.76 -10.25 -0.18
N GLU A 266 2.81 -9.61 0.99
CA GLU A 266 2.90 -8.16 1.15
C GLU A 266 4.19 -7.60 0.55
N MET A 267 5.35 -8.24 0.80
CA MET A 267 6.61 -7.91 0.12
C MET A 267 6.52 -8.03 -1.40
N VAL A 268 5.82 -9.06 -1.91
CA VAL A 268 5.55 -9.21 -3.35
C VAL A 268 4.67 -8.06 -3.84
N ALA A 269 3.62 -7.70 -3.11
CA ALA A 269 2.68 -6.64 -3.47
C ALA A 269 3.37 -5.27 -3.60
N MET A 270 4.24 -4.91 -2.66
CA MET A 270 5.02 -3.66 -2.67
C MET A 270 5.86 -3.52 -3.95
N ILE A 271 6.55 -4.58 -4.37
CA ILE A 271 7.49 -4.54 -5.49
C ILE A 271 6.78 -4.72 -6.85
N LEU A 272 5.57 -5.29 -6.87
CA LEU A 272 4.86 -5.71 -8.07
C LEU A 272 4.53 -4.58 -9.04
N ILE A 273 3.85 -3.53 -8.59
CA ILE A 273 3.44 -2.42 -9.46
C ILE A 273 4.64 -1.62 -9.98
N PRO A 274 5.62 -1.21 -9.14
CA PRO A 274 6.86 -0.58 -9.63
C PRO A 274 7.56 -1.41 -10.70
N SER A 275 7.67 -2.73 -10.48
CA SER A 275 8.29 -3.64 -11.46
C SER A 275 7.47 -3.74 -12.75
N ALA A 276 6.15 -3.80 -12.65
CA ALA A 276 5.26 -3.86 -13.80
C ALA A 276 5.30 -2.57 -14.64
N LEU A 277 5.48 -1.39 -14.01
CA LEU A 277 5.66 -0.12 -14.71
C LEU A 277 6.91 -0.11 -15.59
N VAL A 278 8.02 -0.70 -15.13
CA VAL A 278 9.25 -0.83 -15.93
C VAL A 278 8.98 -1.67 -17.19
N PHE A 279 8.28 -2.80 -17.06
CA PHE A 279 7.93 -3.62 -18.21
C PHE A 279 6.88 -2.97 -19.11
N MET A 280 5.91 -2.26 -18.54
CA MET A 280 4.93 -1.45 -19.28
C MET A 280 5.64 -0.39 -20.14
N PHE A 281 6.62 0.32 -19.58
CA PHE A 281 7.47 1.25 -20.33
C PHE A 281 8.13 0.56 -21.54
N GLY A 282 8.74 -0.61 -21.32
CA GLY A 282 9.34 -1.39 -22.41
C GLY A 282 8.36 -1.78 -23.52
N HIS A 283 7.10 -2.02 -23.18
CA HIS A 283 6.03 -2.30 -24.13
C HIS A 283 5.58 -1.03 -24.89
N MET A 284 5.36 0.08 -24.18
CA MET A 284 4.93 1.36 -24.75
C MET A 284 5.95 1.96 -25.72
N VAL A 285 7.24 1.93 -25.35
CA VAL A 285 8.34 2.48 -26.16
C VAL A 285 8.88 1.46 -27.16
N LYS A 286 8.41 0.20 -27.11
CA LYS A 286 8.93 -0.94 -27.90
C LYS A 286 10.43 -1.20 -27.66
N ALA A 287 10.92 -0.87 -26.47
CA ALA A 287 12.32 -0.96 -26.07
C ALA A 287 12.51 -1.98 -24.92
N LYS A 288 12.28 -3.27 -25.20
CA LYS A 288 12.37 -4.35 -24.19
C LYS A 288 13.72 -4.43 -23.50
N ARG A 289 14.82 -4.21 -24.23
CA ARG A 289 16.19 -4.23 -23.68
C ARG A 289 16.39 -3.10 -22.67
N THR A 290 15.84 -1.92 -22.93
CA THR A 290 15.92 -0.77 -22.03
C THR A 290 15.13 -1.01 -20.74
N ALA A 291 13.94 -1.62 -20.84
CA ALA A 291 13.20 -2.03 -19.63
C ALA A 291 13.98 -3.01 -18.76
N TRP A 292 14.61 -4.02 -19.35
CA TRP A 292 15.49 -4.93 -18.61
C TRP A 292 16.72 -4.24 -18.03
N ALA A 293 17.31 -3.28 -18.75
CA ALA A 293 18.43 -2.49 -18.23
C ALA A 293 18.03 -1.68 -16.98
N ILE A 294 16.85 -1.05 -16.99
CA ILE A 294 16.32 -0.33 -15.82
C ILE A 294 16.08 -1.32 -14.66
N MET A 295 15.43 -2.45 -14.93
CA MET A 295 15.16 -3.48 -13.91
C MET A 295 16.46 -4.00 -13.27
N ILE A 296 17.46 -4.35 -14.09
CA ILE A 296 18.75 -4.83 -13.60
C ILE A 296 19.45 -3.74 -12.78
N ALA A 297 19.44 -2.48 -13.23
CA ALA A 297 20.03 -1.38 -12.48
C ALA A 297 19.39 -1.22 -11.10
N THR A 298 18.06 -1.31 -10.99
CA THR A 298 17.36 -1.28 -9.70
C THR A 298 17.74 -2.46 -8.81
N LEU A 299 17.79 -3.68 -9.36
CA LEU A 299 18.17 -4.89 -8.60
C LEU A 299 19.62 -4.87 -8.12
N VAL A 300 20.55 -4.33 -8.92
CA VAL A 300 21.96 -4.17 -8.54
C VAL A 300 22.14 -3.21 -7.37
N LEU A 301 21.23 -2.25 -7.18
CA LEU A 301 21.23 -1.39 -5.99
C LEU A 301 20.51 -2.05 -4.81
N PHE A 302 19.32 -2.61 -5.05
CA PHE A 302 18.46 -3.17 -4.02
C PHE A 302 19.06 -4.40 -3.31
N VAL A 303 19.57 -5.38 -4.08
CA VAL A 303 20.02 -6.67 -3.52
C VAL A 303 21.21 -6.50 -2.57
N PRO A 304 22.29 -5.77 -2.91
CA PRO A 304 23.40 -5.59 -1.98
C PRO A 304 22.99 -4.84 -0.71
N LEU A 305 22.15 -3.82 -0.82
CA LEU A 305 21.68 -3.07 0.35
C LEU A 305 20.83 -3.96 1.28
N THR A 306 19.97 -4.80 0.71
CA THR A 306 19.16 -5.76 1.47
C THR A 306 20.04 -6.77 2.20
N VAL A 307 21.01 -7.38 1.50
CA VAL A 307 21.96 -8.34 2.09
C VAL A 307 22.79 -7.70 3.21
N VAL A 308 23.21 -6.45 3.04
CA VAL A 308 23.94 -5.71 4.09
C VAL A 308 23.04 -5.45 5.31
N SER A 309 21.79 -5.05 5.09
CA SER A 309 20.81 -4.84 6.17
C SER A 309 20.57 -6.14 6.96
N GLU A 310 20.23 -7.23 6.26
CA GLU A 310 20.02 -8.55 6.87
C GLU A 310 21.26 -9.04 7.63
N HIS A 311 22.46 -8.78 7.08
CA HIS A 311 23.70 -9.18 7.75
C HIS A 311 23.85 -8.53 9.12
N PHE A 312 23.60 -7.22 9.22
CA PHE A 312 23.75 -6.50 10.47
C PHE A 312 22.65 -6.84 11.49
N GLU A 313 21.41 -7.07 11.06
CA GLU A 313 20.36 -7.53 11.97
C GLU A 313 20.67 -8.93 12.54
N LEU A 314 21.18 -9.84 11.70
CA LEU A 314 21.54 -11.19 12.13
C LEU A 314 22.79 -11.26 13.02
N LEU A 315 23.62 -10.21 13.07
CA LEU A 315 24.73 -10.15 14.04
C LEU A 315 24.23 -9.97 15.48
N GLY A 316 23.01 -9.47 15.67
CA GLY A 316 22.45 -9.21 16.99
C GLY A 316 23.06 -8.00 17.69
N ASN A 317 22.62 -7.78 18.92
CA ASN A 317 23.12 -6.71 19.78
C ASN A 317 24.24 -7.23 20.70
N PRO A 318 25.49 -6.72 20.60
CA PRO A 318 26.58 -7.15 21.46
C PRO A 318 26.28 -6.99 22.96
N LEU A 319 25.49 -5.98 23.35
CA LEU A 319 25.12 -5.75 24.75
C LEU A 319 24.25 -6.88 25.31
N LEU A 320 23.35 -7.45 24.51
CA LEU A 320 22.52 -8.58 24.92
C LEU A 320 23.36 -9.84 25.10
N THR A 321 24.37 -10.06 24.25
CA THR A 321 25.34 -11.15 24.42
C THR A 321 26.11 -11.02 25.73
N HIS A 322 26.52 -9.80 26.11
CA HIS A 322 27.19 -9.55 27.40
C HIS A 322 26.29 -9.83 28.61
N LEU A 323 24.97 -9.67 28.47
CA LEU A 323 23.99 -10.00 29.50
C LEU A 323 23.64 -11.50 29.56
N GLY A 324 24.24 -12.33 28.70
CA GLY A 324 23.99 -13.77 28.63
C GLY A 324 22.71 -14.16 27.88
N ALA A 325 22.07 -13.21 27.17
CA ALA A 325 20.93 -13.51 26.31
C ALA A 325 21.41 -14.24 25.04
N THR A 326 20.78 -15.36 24.72
CA THR A 326 21.05 -16.08 23.47
C THR A 326 20.46 -15.30 22.29
N GLN A 327 21.25 -15.16 21.22
CA GLN A 327 20.84 -14.57 19.95
C GLN A 327 21.14 -15.53 18.79
N ALA A 328 21.26 -16.83 19.12
CA ALA A 328 21.62 -17.87 18.17
C ALA A 328 20.55 -18.01 17.07
N ASN A 329 21.00 -18.25 15.85
CA ASN A 329 20.11 -18.48 14.70
C ASN A 329 19.42 -19.86 14.83
N MET A 330 18.29 -19.86 15.52
CA MET A 330 17.50 -21.05 15.83
C MET A 330 16.02 -20.79 15.55
N ALA A 331 15.30 -21.80 15.05
CA ALA A 331 13.87 -21.68 14.78
C ALA A 331 13.05 -21.34 16.04
N SER A 332 13.49 -21.81 17.22
CA SER A 332 12.88 -21.47 18.51
C SER A 332 13.06 -20.03 18.94
N LEU A 333 13.86 -19.25 18.21
CA LEU A 333 14.17 -17.85 18.47
C LEU A 333 13.90 -16.97 17.24
N ALA A 334 12.89 -17.35 16.44
CA ALA A 334 12.51 -16.65 15.21
C ALA A 334 13.69 -16.38 14.25
N GLY A 335 14.67 -17.30 14.18
CA GLY A 335 15.86 -17.14 13.33
C GLY A 335 17.03 -16.40 13.97
N GLY A 336 16.90 -15.97 15.23
CA GLY A 336 17.95 -15.30 16.01
C GLY A 336 18.27 -13.89 15.53
N GLY A 337 19.42 -13.34 15.94
CA GLY A 337 19.82 -11.97 15.63
C GLY A 337 19.25 -10.94 16.60
N ASN A 338 19.12 -9.70 16.13
CA ASN A 338 18.59 -8.60 16.91
C ASN A 338 17.06 -8.65 16.90
N LEU A 339 16.46 -9.05 18.02
CA LEU A 339 15.00 -9.18 18.14
C LEU A 339 14.32 -7.94 18.73
N GLU A 340 15.07 -6.88 19.05
CA GLU A 340 14.48 -5.60 19.46
C GLU A 340 13.75 -4.98 18.26
N GLY A 341 12.44 -4.72 18.41
CA GLY A 341 11.61 -4.17 17.34
C GLY A 341 11.22 -5.17 16.24
N ILE A 342 11.37 -6.47 16.48
CA ILE A 342 11.04 -7.56 15.54
C ILE A 342 9.90 -8.41 16.10
N GLU A 343 9.10 -8.96 15.19
CA GLU A 343 8.00 -9.87 15.53
C GLU A 343 8.41 -11.34 15.31
N ASP A 344 8.10 -12.21 16.28
CA ASP A 344 8.45 -13.64 16.25
C ASP A 344 7.95 -14.38 15.00
N ARG A 345 6.82 -13.92 14.44
CA ARG A 345 6.21 -14.50 13.24
C ARG A 345 7.01 -14.25 11.95
N ILE A 346 7.91 -13.26 11.96
CA ILE A 346 8.71 -12.83 10.81
C ILE A 346 10.18 -13.21 11.03
N GLY A 347 10.74 -12.86 12.18
CA GLY A 347 12.16 -12.99 12.48
C GLY A 347 13.00 -11.79 12.01
N ALA A 348 14.28 -11.77 12.41
CA ALA A 348 15.17 -10.63 12.16
C ALA A 348 15.82 -10.60 10.77
N GLY A 349 15.56 -11.60 9.92
CA GLY A 349 16.10 -11.69 8.57
C GLY A 349 15.28 -12.58 7.66
#